data_AF-A0AAD4X7R4-F1
#
_entry.id   AF-A0AAD4X7R4-F1
#
_cell.length_a   1.000
_cell.length_b   1.000
_cell.length_c   1.000
_cell.angle_alpha   90.00
_cell.angle_beta   90.00
_cell.angle_gamma   90.00
#
_symmetry.space_group_name_H-M   'P 1'
#
loop_
_entity.id
_entity.type
_entity.pdbx_description
1 polymer ?
#
loop_
_entity_poly.entity_id
_entity_poly.type
_entity_poly.pdbx_seq_one_letter_code
_entity_poly.pdbx_strand_id
1 'polypeptide(L)'
;MDKNGGDDFLKEPLLQHSDSVTVTVYQDEVKKTRTIMFKIGNVKCASCVTSIESALGMVNGIRSLTVSVLQGQAVIKYAPDLINVKSIKEAIENLGFQVFEFPERDVAVCRLRVTGMTCTSCSESIENALLMVDGVKTAVVGLSLEDAKIHFDPTLTDSDELIQAIGDAGFEADLITTGNDGNKVHLCLEGITSNEDLTIIRSSLESVQGVNHVDMDTEANKVTILYDSEFTGPRSLIQCIQEAGQRPNFYHASLYVSPSRREAESQREILGYRNVFLWSCLFSVPLFIFSMVLPMVPPYRNWLSHKLYNMLTVGMILRWILCTPVQFIVGRRFYVGSFYALKRRSANMDVLVALGTNAAYFYSLYILIKALCSNSFEGQDFFETSAMLITFILLGKYLEVVAKGKTSDALAKLTDLAPDTAFLLTFDGDGNIISENEISTSLIQRNDVIKIVPGAKVLVDGIVIKGQSHVNESMITGEARPMAKRPGDKVIGGTVNENGCLLVKVTHVGSETALVFVPVVVVAAVITWLCWFIPGEAAVYPKDWIPNAMDSFELALQFGISVLVVACPCA
;
A
#
# COMPACT_ATOMS: atom_id res chain seq x y z
N MET A 1 -37.45 -78.98 30.93
CA MET A 1 -37.20 -79.01 29.47
C MET A 1 -37.61 -77.67 28.90
N ASP A 2 -36.80 -76.81 28.31
CA ASP A 2 -35.36 -76.58 28.21
C ASP A 2 -35.27 -75.12 27.67
N LYS A 3 -34.43 -74.25 28.27
CA LYS A 3 -33.30 -73.49 27.66
C LYS A 3 -33.67 -72.51 26.52
N ASN A 4 -33.20 -71.27 26.39
CA ASN A 4 -32.14 -70.39 26.95
C ASN A 4 -32.58 -68.95 26.55
N GLY A 5 -32.42 -67.87 27.32
CA GLY A 5 -31.18 -67.22 27.78
C GLY A 5 -30.82 -66.07 26.81
N GLY A 6 -30.50 -64.83 27.21
CA GLY A 6 -30.28 -64.22 28.52
C GLY A 6 -29.81 -62.76 28.36
N ASP A 7 -29.99 -62.03 29.47
CA ASP A 7 -29.25 -60.89 30.04
C ASP A 7 -29.21 -59.56 29.24
N ASP A 8 -29.37 -58.37 29.83
CA ASP A 8 -28.77 -57.94 31.11
C ASP A 8 -29.49 -56.70 31.73
N PHE A 9 -29.51 -56.65 33.06
CA PHE A 9 -30.08 -55.57 33.90
C PHE A 9 -28.98 -54.57 34.31
N LEU A 10 -29.19 -53.27 34.10
CA LEU A 10 -28.46 -52.17 34.75
C LEU A 10 -29.51 -51.14 35.23
N LYS A 11 -29.98 -51.19 36.49
CA LYS A 11 -29.47 -50.52 37.72
C LYS A 11 -29.18 -49.01 37.57
N GLU A 12 -29.98 -48.26 38.34
CA GLU A 12 -30.02 -46.81 38.59
C GLU A 12 -28.67 -46.16 38.92
N PRO A 13 -28.60 -44.83 38.74
CA PRO A 13 -28.04 -43.93 39.74
C PRO A 13 -29.06 -42.80 40.08
N LEU A 14 -29.45 -42.61 41.34
CA LEU A 14 -28.77 -41.79 42.35
C LEU A 14 -28.35 -40.39 41.84
N LEU A 15 -29.24 -39.40 41.96
CA LEU A 15 -29.03 -38.15 42.72
C LEU A 15 -30.18 -37.14 42.49
N GLN A 16 -30.72 -36.66 43.62
CA GLN A 16 -31.77 -35.65 43.73
C GLN A 16 -31.24 -34.26 43.37
N HIS A 17 -32.09 -33.46 42.69
CA HIS A 17 -31.91 -32.03 42.57
C HIS A 17 -31.89 -31.39 43.97
N SER A 18 -30.72 -30.87 44.37
CA SER A 18 -30.57 -29.98 45.51
C SER A 18 -30.49 -28.53 45.03
N ASP A 19 -30.93 -27.64 45.90
CA ASP A 19 -31.23 -26.25 45.67
C ASP A 19 -30.15 -25.46 44.92
N SER A 20 -30.64 -24.53 44.09
CA SER A 20 -29.86 -23.50 43.42
C SER A 20 -29.00 -22.72 44.42
N VAL A 21 -27.71 -23.05 44.49
CA VAL A 21 -26.70 -22.16 45.05
C VAL A 21 -26.44 -21.10 44.00
N THR A 22 -26.99 -19.90 44.21
CA THR A 22 -26.66 -18.71 43.45
C THR A 22 -25.19 -18.37 43.72
N VAL A 23 -24.29 -18.84 42.86
CA VAL A 23 -22.93 -18.33 42.80
C VAL A 23 -23.02 -16.96 42.15
N THR A 24 -23.00 -15.90 42.97
CA THR A 24 -22.73 -14.55 42.50
C THR A 24 -21.33 -14.51 41.92
N VAL A 25 -21.24 -14.76 40.61
CA VAL A 25 -20.06 -14.42 39.82
C VAL A 25 -19.94 -12.90 39.90
N TYR A 26 -18.94 -12.40 40.63
CA TYR A 26 -18.49 -11.03 40.50
C TYR A 26 -17.97 -10.87 39.06
N GLN A 27 -18.82 -10.35 38.16
CA GLN A 27 -18.35 -9.75 36.91
C GLN A 27 -17.54 -8.52 37.29
N ASP A 28 -16.21 -8.66 37.30
CA ASP A 28 -15.33 -7.50 37.21
C ASP A 28 -15.54 -6.90 35.81
N GLU A 29 -16.41 -5.88 35.72
CA GLU A 29 -16.53 -5.05 34.53
C GLU A 29 -15.13 -4.49 34.19
N VAL A 30 -14.53 -4.98 33.11
CA VAL A 30 -13.25 -4.44 32.60
C VAL A 30 -13.54 -3.07 31.97
N LYS A 31 -13.59 -2.03 32.82
CA LYS A 31 -13.72 -0.63 32.39
C LYS A 31 -12.57 -0.26 31.45
N LYS A 32 -12.91 0.37 30.31
CA LYS A 32 -11.96 0.84 29.27
C LYS A 32 -10.81 1.63 29.92
N THR A 33 -9.56 1.26 29.63
CA THR A 33 -8.37 1.99 30.09
C THR A 33 -7.55 2.50 28.92
N ARG A 34 -7.18 3.78 28.94
CA ARG A 34 -6.27 4.41 27.98
C ARG A 34 -4.89 4.63 28.61
N THR A 35 -3.85 4.54 27.81
CA THR A 35 -2.47 4.81 28.24
C THR A 35 -2.03 6.15 27.65
N ILE A 36 -1.44 7.02 28.47
CA ILE A 36 -0.85 8.30 28.04
C ILE A 36 0.58 8.41 28.55
N MET A 37 1.44 9.07 27.78
CA MET A 37 2.83 9.31 28.14
C MET A 37 3.10 10.81 28.24
N PHE A 38 3.60 11.23 29.41
CA PHE A 38 4.02 12.61 29.65
C PHE A 38 5.54 12.70 29.76
N LYS A 39 6.13 13.75 29.19
CA LYS A 39 7.51 14.12 29.49
C LYS A 39 7.50 15.13 30.63
N ILE A 40 8.20 14.80 31.72
CA ILE A 40 8.22 15.61 32.93
C ILE A 40 9.59 16.29 33.04
N GLY A 41 9.61 17.62 32.97
CA GLY A 41 10.79 18.44 33.19
C GLY A 41 11.19 18.45 34.67
N ASN A 42 12.51 18.52 34.93
CA ASN A 42 13.12 18.61 36.26
C ASN A 42 13.03 17.37 37.17
N VAL A 43 12.73 16.19 36.64
CA VAL A 43 12.86 14.93 37.42
C VAL A 43 14.34 14.55 37.53
N LYS A 44 15.00 14.95 38.61
CA LYS A 44 16.44 14.69 38.85
C LYS A 44 16.70 13.60 39.89
N CYS A 45 15.66 13.10 40.55
CA CYS A 45 15.81 12.32 41.77
C CYS A 45 14.75 11.21 41.93
N ALA A 46 15.10 10.11 42.60
CA ALA A 46 14.15 9.03 42.90
C ALA A 46 13.01 9.51 43.82
N SER A 47 13.27 10.49 44.70
CA SER A 47 12.23 11.09 45.54
C SER A 47 11.21 11.89 44.73
N CYS A 48 11.63 12.48 43.60
CA CYS A 48 10.77 13.21 42.66
C CYS A 48 9.73 12.26 42.04
N VAL A 49 10.18 11.05 41.67
CA VAL A 49 9.32 9.97 41.16
C VAL A 49 8.31 9.54 42.20
N THR A 50 8.75 9.21 43.43
CA THR A 50 7.81 8.80 44.48
C THR A 50 6.76 9.87 44.82
N SER A 51 7.09 11.15 44.73
CA SER A 51 6.12 12.24 44.92
C SER A 51 5.07 12.27 43.81
N ILE A 52 5.47 12.10 42.55
CA ILE A 52 4.54 12.05 41.41
C ILE A 52 3.67 10.79 41.48
N GLU A 53 4.27 9.62 41.80
CA GLU A 53 3.55 8.36 41.92
C GLU A 53 2.52 8.37 43.04
N SER A 54 2.88 8.92 44.21
CA SER A 54 1.97 9.02 45.37
C SER A 54 0.82 9.99 45.12
N ALA A 55 1.08 11.14 44.49
CA ALA A 55 0.06 12.15 44.21
C ALA A 55 -0.96 11.66 43.18
N LEU A 56 -0.48 11.05 42.08
CA LEU A 56 -1.35 10.53 41.03
C LEU A 56 -2.01 9.20 41.41
N GLY A 57 -1.39 8.41 42.29
CA GLY A 57 -2.02 7.20 42.84
C GLY A 57 -3.27 7.48 43.68
N MET A 58 -3.40 8.69 44.22
CA MET A 58 -4.58 9.13 44.98
C MET A 58 -5.71 9.69 44.09
N VAL A 59 -5.46 9.83 42.79
CA VAL A 59 -6.43 10.39 41.86
C VAL A 59 -7.36 9.30 41.34
N ASN A 60 -8.66 9.46 41.63
CA ASN A 60 -9.70 8.53 41.16
C ASN A 60 -9.72 8.47 39.63
N GLY A 61 -9.51 7.28 39.08
CA GLY A 61 -9.49 7.02 37.64
C GLY A 61 -8.14 6.59 37.07
N ILE A 62 -7.04 6.67 37.84
CA ILE A 62 -5.72 6.16 37.43
C ILE A 62 -5.57 4.70 37.91
N ARG A 63 -5.23 3.79 37.00
CA ARG A 63 -5.19 2.34 37.25
C ARG A 63 -3.78 1.77 37.36
N SER A 64 -2.84 2.32 36.61
CA SER A 64 -1.41 2.02 36.76
C SER A 64 -0.58 3.21 36.34
N LEU A 65 0.54 3.43 37.02
CA LEU A 65 1.42 4.55 36.74
C LEU A 65 2.87 4.12 36.92
N THR A 66 3.74 4.54 36.00
CA THR A 66 5.17 4.24 36.02
C THR A 66 5.94 5.47 35.60
N VAL A 67 6.85 5.96 36.45
CA VAL A 67 7.67 7.13 36.15
C VAL A 67 9.15 6.74 36.09
N SER A 68 9.80 7.04 34.96
CA SER A 68 11.20 6.72 34.71
C SER A 68 12.07 7.96 34.93
N VAL A 69 12.96 7.91 35.94
CA VAL A 69 13.96 8.98 36.19
C VAL A 69 14.90 9.14 35.01
N LEU A 70 15.34 8.02 34.41
CA LEU A 70 16.34 8.00 33.35
C LEU A 70 15.84 8.64 32.04
N GLN A 71 14.56 8.47 31.75
CA GLN A 71 13.94 8.99 30.52
C GLN A 71 13.18 10.31 30.76
N GLY A 72 12.94 10.69 32.03
CA GLY A 72 12.13 11.86 32.38
C GLY A 72 10.69 11.73 31.88
N GLN A 73 10.13 10.52 31.93
CA GLN A 73 8.83 10.18 31.35
C GLN A 73 7.93 9.50 32.38
N ALA A 74 6.63 9.82 32.32
CA ALA A 74 5.58 9.13 33.08
C ALA A 74 4.60 8.46 32.12
N VAL A 75 4.41 7.16 32.29
CA VAL A 75 3.41 6.35 31.58
C VAL A 75 2.23 6.11 32.52
N ILE A 76 1.06 6.59 32.16
CA ILE A 76 -0.13 6.58 33.01
C ILE A 76 -1.26 5.84 32.28
N LYS A 77 -1.81 4.80 32.89
CA LYS A 77 -3.06 4.16 32.45
C LYS A 77 -4.22 4.69 33.27
N TYR A 78 -5.22 5.25 32.60
CA TYR A 78 -6.38 5.86 33.25
C TYR A 78 -7.69 5.46 32.54
N ALA A 79 -8.81 5.56 33.26
CA ALA A 79 -10.14 5.36 32.70
C ALA A 79 -10.69 6.70 32.19
N PRO A 80 -10.94 6.86 30.87
CA PRO A 80 -11.41 8.12 30.30
C PRO A 80 -12.83 8.51 30.78
N ASP A 81 -13.60 7.55 31.30
CA ASP A 81 -14.94 7.78 31.84
C ASP A 81 -14.92 8.51 33.20
N LEU A 82 -13.78 8.49 33.91
CA LEU A 82 -13.62 9.02 35.26
C LEU A 82 -12.71 10.26 35.32
N ILE A 83 -11.72 10.36 34.42
CA ILE A 83 -10.75 11.46 34.45
C ILE A 83 -10.27 11.87 33.05
N ASN A 84 -10.13 13.18 32.85
CA ASN A 84 -9.63 13.76 31.61
C ASN A 84 -8.11 14.01 31.66
N VAL A 85 -7.47 13.95 30.48
CA VAL A 85 -6.01 14.16 30.31
C VAL A 85 -5.55 15.51 30.88
N LYS A 86 -6.37 16.57 30.72
CA LYS A 86 -6.09 17.91 31.25
C LYS A 86 -5.98 17.90 32.78
N SER A 87 -6.86 17.17 33.46
CA SER A 87 -6.88 17.05 34.91
C SER A 87 -5.63 16.34 35.45
N ILE A 88 -5.14 15.33 34.71
CA ILE A 88 -3.90 14.61 35.06
C ILE A 88 -2.68 15.54 34.91
N LYS A 89 -2.66 16.34 33.83
CA LYS A 89 -1.60 17.35 33.62
C LYS A 89 -1.58 18.39 34.72
N GLU A 90 -2.74 18.97 35.06
CA GLU A 90 -2.87 19.93 36.16
C GLU A 90 -2.40 19.34 37.50
N ALA A 91 -2.70 18.05 37.77
CA ALA A 91 -2.24 17.38 38.98
C ALA A 91 -0.71 17.29 39.08
N ILE A 92 -0.01 17.09 37.96
CA ILE A 92 1.46 17.05 37.92
C ILE A 92 2.05 18.46 37.99
N GLU A 93 1.44 19.43 37.32
CA GLU A 93 1.87 20.83 37.34
C GLU A 93 1.72 21.46 38.73
N ASN A 94 0.66 21.11 39.47
CA ASN A 94 0.44 21.53 40.86
C ASN A 94 1.53 21.03 41.82
N LEU A 95 2.27 19.98 41.46
CA LEU A 95 3.44 19.49 42.21
C LEU A 95 4.73 20.25 41.88
N GLY A 96 4.67 21.24 40.99
CA GLY A 96 5.82 22.05 40.58
C GLY A 96 6.66 21.44 39.45
N PHE A 97 6.17 20.41 38.76
CA PHE A 97 6.85 19.81 37.61
C PHE A 97 6.28 20.33 36.29
N GLN A 98 7.14 20.63 35.32
CA GLN A 98 6.69 21.04 33.98
C GLN A 98 6.32 19.82 33.15
N VAL A 99 5.09 19.78 32.62
CA VAL A 99 4.61 18.67 31.80
C VAL A 99 4.57 19.09 30.34
N PHE A 100 5.39 18.42 29.52
CA PHE A 100 5.31 18.50 28.08
C PHE A 100 4.50 17.31 27.58
N GLU A 101 3.36 17.60 26.95
CA GLU A 101 2.62 16.59 26.19
C GLU A 101 3.53 16.10 25.06
N PHE A 102 3.61 14.78 24.88
CA PHE A 102 3.79 14.28 23.52
C PHE A 102 2.44 14.52 22.86
N PRO A 103 2.31 15.44 21.90
CA PRO A 103 1.22 15.28 20.98
C PRO A 103 1.55 13.97 20.25
N GLU A 104 0.82 12.91 20.53
CA GLU A 104 0.43 12.01 19.46
C GLU A 104 -0.31 12.92 18.46
N ARG A 105 0.46 13.61 17.61
CA ARG A 105 -0.08 14.19 16.39
C ARG A 105 -0.46 12.96 15.60
N ASP A 106 -1.74 12.60 15.65
CA ASP A 106 -2.31 11.48 14.90
C ASP A 106 -1.71 11.52 13.50
N VAL A 107 -0.78 10.61 13.21
CA VAL A 107 -0.18 10.56 11.87
C VAL A 107 -1.14 9.74 11.04
N ALA A 108 -2.00 10.44 10.31
CA ALA A 108 -2.86 9.81 9.33
C ALA A 108 -2.01 9.36 8.13
N VAL A 109 -2.30 8.17 7.64
CA VAL A 109 -1.72 7.68 6.38
C VAL A 109 -2.74 7.89 5.29
N CYS A 110 -2.37 8.65 4.26
CA CYS A 110 -3.11 8.75 3.02
C CYS A 110 -2.38 7.95 1.94
N ARG A 111 -3.12 7.19 1.14
CA ARG A 111 -2.62 6.63 -0.13
C ARG A 111 -3.36 7.31 -1.27
N LEU A 112 -2.58 7.97 -2.12
CA LEU A 112 -3.05 8.57 -3.37
C LEU A 112 -2.55 7.70 -4.53
N ARG A 113 -3.38 7.50 -5.54
CA ARG A 113 -2.95 7.03 -6.85
C ARG A 113 -2.41 8.24 -7.59
N VAL A 114 -1.31 8.07 -8.31
CA VAL A 114 -0.69 9.15 -9.08
C VAL A 114 -0.46 8.68 -10.50
N THR A 115 -1.14 9.29 -11.46
CA THR A 115 -1.05 8.92 -12.88
C THR A 115 -0.12 9.87 -13.63
N GLY A 116 0.48 9.37 -14.71
CA GLY A 116 1.38 10.16 -15.58
C GLY A 116 2.85 10.17 -15.18
N MET A 117 3.25 9.38 -14.16
CA MET A 117 4.66 9.18 -13.83
C MET A 117 5.35 8.29 -14.89
N THR A 118 6.55 8.68 -15.33
CA THR A 118 7.29 7.92 -16.37
C THR A 118 8.74 7.64 -16.02
N CYS A 119 9.26 8.28 -14.97
CA CYS A 119 10.66 8.20 -14.57
C CYS A 119 10.79 8.40 -13.05
N THR A 120 11.90 7.96 -12.47
CA THR A 120 12.26 8.18 -11.05
C THR A 120 12.35 9.67 -10.69
N SER A 121 12.74 10.52 -11.64
CA SER A 121 12.69 11.98 -11.45
C SER A 121 11.26 12.51 -11.26
N CYS A 122 10.24 11.84 -11.81
CA CYS A 122 8.84 12.21 -11.59
C CYS A 122 8.41 11.87 -10.15
N SER A 123 8.79 10.69 -9.64
CA SER A 123 8.45 10.31 -8.25
C SER A 123 9.14 11.23 -7.24
N GLU A 124 10.42 11.55 -7.42
CA GLU A 124 11.13 12.50 -6.55
C GLU A 124 10.51 13.91 -6.60
N SER A 125 10.08 14.38 -7.77
CA SER A 125 9.42 15.68 -7.90
C SER A 125 8.10 15.74 -7.11
N ILE A 126 7.37 14.64 -7.06
CA ILE A 126 6.08 14.55 -6.36
C ILE A 126 6.31 14.40 -4.86
N GLU A 127 7.29 13.59 -4.44
CA GLU A 127 7.71 13.49 -3.04
C GLU A 127 8.12 14.86 -2.48
N ASN A 128 8.95 15.59 -3.22
CA ASN A 128 9.38 16.94 -2.82
C ASN A 128 8.20 17.92 -2.75
N ALA A 129 7.26 17.86 -3.70
CA ALA A 129 6.08 18.72 -3.67
C ALA A 129 5.18 18.41 -2.46
N LEU A 130 4.97 17.13 -2.15
CA LEU A 130 4.18 16.69 -0.99
C LEU A 130 4.87 17.04 0.33
N LEU A 131 6.19 16.95 0.43
CA LEU A 131 6.96 17.36 1.61
C LEU A 131 6.93 18.88 1.87
N MET A 132 6.61 19.69 0.86
CA MET A 132 6.42 21.14 1.03
C MET A 132 5.04 21.51 1.57
N VAL A 133 4.10 20.56 1.64
CA VAL A 133 2.76 20.82 2.19
C VAL A 133 2.82 20.81 3.72
N ASP A 134 2.30 21.87 4.33
CA ASP A 134 2.30 22.05 5.78
C ASP A 134 1.48 20.96 6.46
N GLY A 135 2.15 20.11 7.27
CA GLY A 135 1.54 18.99 7.98
C GLY A 135 1.93 17.62 7.44
N VAL A 136 2.58 17.54 6.28
CA VAL A 136 3.17 16.30 5.74
C VAL A 136 4.51 16.01 6.44
N LYS A 137 4.64 14.80 7.00
CA LYS A 137 5.86 14.34 7.66
C LYS A 137 6.76 13.53 6.72
N THR A 138 6.16 12.60 5.99
CA THR A 138 6.87 11.74 5.03
C THR A 138 5.96 11.43 3.87
N ALA A 139 6.48 11.53 2.64
CA ALA A 139 5.80 11.09 1.43
C ALA A 139 6.73 10.14 0.68
N VAL A 140 6.21 8.99 0.25
CA VAL A 140 6.94 7.99 -0.55
C VAL A 140 6.09 7.67 -1.77
N VAL A 141 6.68 7.77 -2.96
CA VAL A 141 6.00 7.59 -4.23
C VAL A 141 6.55 6.36 -4.96
N GLY A 142 5.72 5.35 -5.14
CA GLY A 142 6.04 4.11 -5.85
C GLY A 142 5.80 4.25 -7.35
N LEU A 143 6.87 4.35 -8.15
CA LEU A 143 6.76 4.40 -9.62
C LEU A 143 6.10 3.13 -10.20
N SER A 144 6.47 1.94 -9.69
CA SER A 144 5.96 0.66 -10.20
C SER A 144 4.51 0.37 -9.81
N LEU A 145 4.04 0.98 -8.72
CA LEU A 145 2.71 0.77 -8.14
C LEU A 145 1.75 1.92 -8.44
N GLU A 146 2.26 3.00 -9.04
CA GLU A 146 1.57 4.27 -9.34
C GLU A 146 0.84 4.85 -8.13
N ASP A 147 1.44 4.72 -6.94
CA ASP A 147 0.87 5.16 -5.69
C ASP A 147 1.83 6.08 -4.91
N ALA A 148 1.26 6.96 -4.10
CA ALA A 148 1.94 7.84 -3.19
C ALA A 148 1.39 7.58 -1.79
N LYS A 149 2.25 7.14 -0.87
CA LYS A 149 1.92 6.94 0.54
C LYS A 149 2.42 8.14 1.33
N ILE A 150 1.48 8.91 1.87
CA ILE A 150 1.74 10.15 2.60
C ILE A 150 1.36 9.97 4.05
N HIS A 151 2.26 10.34 4.95
CA HIS A 151 2.03 10.45 6.38
C HIS A 151 1.87 11.93 6.70
N PHE A 152 0.68 12.34 7.11
CA PHE A 152 0.33 13.73 7.36
C PHE A 152 -0.44 13.88 8.68
N ASP A 153 -0.45 15.09 9.19
CA ASP A 153 -1.23 15.47 10.36
C ASP A 153 -2.63 15.94 9.91
N PRO A 154 -3.71 15.20 10.24
CA PRO A 154 -5.07 15.53 9.80
C PRO A 154 -5.61 16.80 10.46
N THR A 155 -4.90 17.36 11.45
CA THR A 155 -5.26 18.67 12.02
C THR A 155 -4.73 19.85 11.22
N LEU A 156 -3.73 19.62 10.35
CA LEU A 156 -3.03 20.66 9.59
C LEU A 156 -3.28 20.57 8.09
N THR A 157 -3.45 19.36 7.54
CA THR A 157 -3.61 19.11 6.09
C THR A 157 -4.79 18.17 5.85
N ASP A 158 -5.48 18.33 4.73
CA ASP A 158 -6.52 17.41 4.25
C ASP A 158 -6.10 16.67 2.96
N SER A 159 -6.77 15.56 2.63
CA SER A 159 -6.48 14.78 1.42
C SER A 159 -6.62 15.58 0.13
N ASP A 160 -7.52 16.56 0.10
CA ASP A 160 -7.75 17.41 -1.08
C ASP A 160 -6.56 18.35 -1.34
N GLU A 161 -5.92 18.87 -0.29
CA GLU A 161 -4.71 19.70 -0.41
C GLU A 161 -3.52 18.87 -0.93
N LEU A 162 -3.43 17.61 -0.52
CA LEU A 162 -2.41 16.68 -1.03
C LEU A 162 -2.64 16.38 -2.52
N ILE A 163 -3.88 16.15 -2.94
CA ILE A 163 -4.22 15.96 -4.36
C ILE A 163 -3.89 17.22 -5.15
N GLN A 164 -4.22 18.39 -4.62
CA GLN A 164 -3.90 19.66 -5.26
C GLN A 164 -2.39 19.88 -5.40
N ALA A 165 -1.59 19.54 -4.38
CA ALA A 165 -0.13 19.64 -4.45
C ALA A 165 0.46 18.74 -5.55
N ILE A 166 -0.10 17.55 -5.75
CA ILE A 166 0.29 16.66 -6.86
C ILE A 166 -0.16 17.23 -8.22
N GLY A 167 -1.36 17.83 -8.27
CA GLY A 167 -1.86 18.59 -9.41
C GLY A 167 -0.94 19.75 -9.81
N ASP A 168 -0.44 20.51 -8.83
CA ASP A 168 0.48 21.63 -9.02
C ASP A 168 1.87 21.15 -9.51
N ALA A 169 2.28 19.94 -9.13
CA ALA A 169 3.45 19.25 -9.69
C ALA A 169 3.23 18.76 -11.14
N GLY A 170 1.99 18.84 -11.65
CA GLY A 170 1.61 18.51 -13.01
C GLY A 170 1.28 17.02 -13.22
N PHE A 171 0.79 16.36 -12.17
CA PHE A 171 0.35 14.97 -12.20
C PHE A 171 -1.10 14.87 -11.71
N GLU A 172 -1.85 13.90 -12.21
CA GLU A 172 -3.22 13.65 -11.75
C GLU A 172 -3.18 12.68 -10.56
N ALA A 173 -3.95 12.96 -9.51
CA ALA A 173 -4.01 12.11 -8.33
C ALA A 173 -5.44 11.82 -7.90
N ASP A 174 -5.69 10.56 -7.54
CA ASP A 174 -6.97 10.07 -7.02
C ASP A 174 -6.78 9.49 -5.62
N LEU A 175 -7.71 9.74 -4.72
CA LEU A 175 -7.69 9.14 -3.37
C LEU A 175 -7.94 7.63 -3.44
N ILE A 176 -7.02 6.82 -2.89
CA ILE A 176 -7.23 5.39 -2.70
C ILE A 176 -7.76 5.15 -1.28
N THR A 177 -7.12 5.74 -0.28
CA THR A 177 -7.39 5.48 1.15
C THR A 177 -7.00 6.69 2.03
N THR A 178 -7.81 6.98 3.04
CA THR A 178 -7.48 7.90 4.15
C THR A 178 -7.59 7.21 5.50
N GLY A 179 -6.54 7.29 6.32
CA GLY A 179 -6.61 6.99 7.76
C GLY A 179 -5.94 5.69 8.21
N ASN A 180 -5.91 5.51 9.53
CA ASN A 180 -5.30 4.41 10.27
C ASN A 180 -6.06 3.09 10.01
N ASP A 181 -5.81 2.50 8.84
CA ASP A 181 -6.54 1.37 8.27
C ASP A 181 -6.32 0.02 8.96
N GLY A 182 -5.60 -0.04 10.09
CA GLY A 182 -5.40 -1.28 10.83
C GLY A 182 -6.70 -1.97 11.28
N ASN A 183 -7.80 -1.22 11.29
CA ASN A 183 -9.09 -1.59 11.85
C ASN A 183 -10.26 -1.43 10.85
N LYS A 184 -9.99 -1.38 9.55
CA LYS A 184 -11.02 -1.24 8.49
C LYS A 184 -11.06 -2.50 7.63
N VAL A 185 -12.24 -3.07 7.43
CA VAL A 185 -12.46 -4.23 6.54
C VAL A 185 -13.54 -3.90 5.52
N HIS A 186 -13.27 -4.28 4.27
CA HIS A 186 -14.23 -4.24 3.19
C HIS A 186 -14.76 -5.65 2.92
N LEU A 187 -16.07 -5.81 2.92
CA LEU A 187 -16.75 -7.07 2.60
C LEU A 187 -17.61 -6.88 1.36
N CYS A 188 -17.61 -7.88 0.47
CA CYS A 188 -18.52 -7.98 -0.65
C CYS A 188 -19.71 -8.81 -0.21
N LEU A 189 -20.92 -8.32 -0.48
CA LEU A 189 -22.15 -9.05 -0.16
C LEU A 189 -22.78 -9.62 -1.42
N GLU A 190 -23.06 -10.92 -1.38
CA GLU A 190 -23.81 -11.63 -2.41
C GLU A 190 -25.15 -12.10 -1.84
N GLY A 191 -26.19 -12.08 -2.68
CA GLY A 191 -27.54 -12.52 -2.30
C GLY A 191 -28.45 -11.43 -1.74
N ILE A 192 -28.05 -10.15 -1.79
CA ILE A 192 -28.92 -9.02 -1.47
C ILE A 192 -29.88 -8.79 -2.63
N THR A 193 -31.18 -8.76 -2.34
CA THR A 193 -32.21 -8.48 -3.36
C THR A 193 -33.08 -7.28 -2.99
N SER A 194 -33.06 -6.85 -1.73
CA SER A 194 -33.87 -5.75 -1.22
C SER A 194 -33.09 -4.81 -0.29
N ASN A 195 -33.59 -3.57 -0.14
CA ASN A 195 -33.05 -2.63 0.85
C ASN A 195 -33.35 -3.08 2.30
N GLU A 196 -34.32 -3.96 2.51
CA GLU A 196 -34.63 -4.53 3.82
C GLU A 196 -33.53 -5.49 4.28
N ASP A 197 -33.02 -6.33 3.39
CA ASP A 197 -31.85 -7.21 3.64
C ASP A 197 -30.65 -6.40 4.14
N LEU A 198 -30.40 -5.23 3.53
CA LEU A 198 -29.30 -4.34 3.92
C LEU A 198 -29.50 -3.78 5.35
N THR A 199 -30.73 -3.40 5.71
CA THR A 199 -31.00 -2.91 7.08
C THR A 199 -30.81 -4.00 8.14
N ILE A 200 -31.17 -5.25 7.82
CA ILE A 200 -30.99 -6.39 8.71
C ILE A 200 -29.49 -6.65 8.93
N ILE A 201 -28.71 -6.71 7.84
CA ILE A 201 -27.26 -6.92 7.90
C ILE A 201 -26.59 -5.78 8.68
N ARG A 202 -26.97 -4.53 8.41
CA ARG A 202 -26.44 -3.37 9.14
C ARG A 202 -26.70 -3.47 10.64
N SER A 203 -27.94 -3.73 11.04
CA SER A 203 -28.31 -3.86 12.46
C SER A 203 -27.59 -5.02 13.15
N SER A 204 -27.38 -6.13 12.43
CA SER A 204 -26.64 -7.29 12.93
C SER A 204 -25.17 -6.94 13.16
N LEU A 205 -24.53 -6.26 12.20
CA LEU A 205 -23.13 -5.82 12.31
C LEU A 205 -22.93 -4.77 13.40
N GLU A 206 -23.84 -3.81 13.55
CA GLU A 206 -23.79 -2.80 14.61
C GLU A 206 -23.98 -3.41 16.02
N SER A 207 -24.60 -4.58 16.12
CA SER A 207 -24.76 -5.30 17.39
C SER A 207 -23.51 -6.07 17.84
N VAL A 208 -22.54 -6.29 16.94
CA VAL A 208 -21.32 -7.06 17.25
C VAL A 208 -20.37 -6.22 18.12
N GLN A 209 -19.90 -6.80 19.22
CA GLN A 209 -18.97 -6.13 20.14
C GLN A 209 -17.65 -5.77 19.44
N GLY A 210 -17.30 -4.48 19.44
CA GLY A 210 -16.06 -3.99 18.84
C GLY A 210 -16.23 -3.38 17.45
N VAL A 211 -17.42 -3.42 16.86
CA VAL A 211 -17.74 -2.64 15.65
C VAL A 211 -18.01 -1.18 16.05
N ASN A 212 -17.24 -0.25 15.47
CA ASN A 212 -17.35 1.18 15.71
C ASN A 212 -18.29 1.86 14.71
N HIS A 213 -18.20 1.47 13.44
CA HIS A 213 -18.99 2.06 12.36
C HIS A 213 -19.17 1.09 11.21
N VAL A 214 -20.36 1.09 10.61
CA VAL A 214 -20.72 0.30 9.44
C VAL A 214 -21.24 1.26 8.36
N ASP A 215 -20.54 1.28 7.24
CA ASP A 215 -20.93 2.01 6.04
C ASP A 215 -21.25 1.00 4.93
N MET A 216 -22.36 1.19 4.22
CA MET A 216 -22.87 0.24 3.24
C MET A 216 -23.10 0.97 1.93
N ASP A 217 -22.36 0.59 0.91
CA ASP A 217 -22.49 1.09 -0.45
C ASP A 217 -23.45 0.17 -1.22
N THR A 218 -24.63 0.70 -1.54
CA THR A 218 -25.71 -0.01 -2.24
C THR A 218 -25.42 -0.22 -3.72
N GLU A 219 -24.57 0.59 -4.35
CA GLU A 219 -24.27 0.47 -5.78
C GLU A 219 -23.22 -0.63 -6.02
N ALA A 220 -22.25 -0.73 -5.12
CA ALA A 220 -21.16 -1.69 -5.21
C ALA A 220 -21.39 -3.00 -4.43
N ASN A 221 -22.52 -3.16 -3.74
CA ASN A 221 -22.78 -4.25 -2.77
C ASN A 221 -21.61 -4.44 -1.79
N LYS A 222 -21.05 -3.32 -1.34
CA LYS A 222 -19.82 -3.28 -0.54
C LYS A 222 -20.14 -2.76 0.85
N VAL A 223 -19.63 -3.44 1.86
CA VAL A 223 -19.72 -2.99 3.25
C VAL A 223 -18.34 -2.64 3.75
N THR A 224 -18.23 -1.46 4.34
CA THR A 224 -17.02 -0.96 4.97
C THR A 224 -17.25 -0.91 6.47
N ILE A 225 -16.49 -1.72 7.21
CA ILE A 225 -16.65 -1.88 8.65
C ILE A 225 -15.39 -1.38 9.33
N LEU A 226 -15.55 -0.44 10.26
CA LEU A 226 -14.52 -0.05 11.22
C LEU A 226 -14.73 -0.85 12.49
N TYR A 227 -13.75 -1.67 12.87
CA TYR A 227 -13.84 -2.60 13.99
C TYR A 227 -12.55 -2.60 14.81
N ASP A 228 -12.64 -2.99 16.07
CA ASP A 228 -11.49 -3.15 16.95
C ASP A 228 -10.94 -4.59 16.85
N SER A 229 -9.69 -4.71 16.40
CA SER A 229 -8.99 -5.99 16.21
C SER A 229 -8.73 -6.76 17.50
N GLU A 230 -8.91 -6.15 18.67
CA GLU A 230 -8.84 -6.85 19.96
C GLU A 230 -10.06 -7.74 20.24
N PHE A 231 -11.24 -7.36 19.72
CA PHE A 231 -12.51 -8.01 20.06
C PHE A 231 -13.14 -8.74 18.86
N THR A 232 -12.98 -8.22 17.65
CA THR A 232 -13.59 -8.77 16.44
C THR A 232 -12.60 -8.83 15.29
N GLY A 233 -12.91 -9.64 14.28
CA GLY A 233 -12.14 -9.66 13.04
C GLY A 233 -12.97 -10.10 11.84
N PRO A 234 -12.34 -10.19 10.66
CA PRO A 234 -13.06 -10.40 9.40
C PRO A 234 -13.91 -11.68 9.39
N ARG A 235 -13.39 -12.79 9.92
CA ARG A 235 -14.11 -14.07 10.01
C ARG A 235 -15.40 -13.97 10.83
N SER A 236 -15.35 -13.35 12.00
CA SER A 236 -16.52 -13.18 12.88
C SER A 236 -17.58 -12.30 12.24
N LEU A 237 -17.15 -11.26 11.49
CA LEU A 237 -18.07 -10.39 10.75
C LEU A 237 -18.74 -11.15 9.59
N ILE A 238 -17.98 -11.95 8.83
CA ILE A 238 -18.53 -12.81 7.76
C ILE A 238 -19.52 -13.82 8.33
N GLN A 239 -19.19 -14.46 9.45
CA GLN A 239 -20.07 -15.41 10.12
C GLN A 239 -21.36 -14.73 10.61
N CYS A 240 -21.26 -13.54 11.20
CA CYS A 240 -22.43 -12.76 11.63
C CYS A 240 -23.37 -12.44 10.46
N ILE A 241 -22.83 -12.08 9.30
CA ILE A 241 -23.63 -11.82 8.09
C ILE A 241 -24.30 -13.10 7.59
N GLN A 242 -23.60 -14.23 7.62
CA GLN A 242 -24.16 -15.52 7.23
C GLN A 242 -25.28 -15.98 8.19
N GLU A 243 -25.12 -15.74 9.49
CA GLU A 243 -26.12 -16.06 10.53
C GLU A 243 -27.34 -15.13 10.48
N ALA A 244 -27.17 -13.89 10.03
CA ALA A 244 -28.28 -12.97 9.79
C ALA A 244 -29.18 -13.42 8.62
N GLY A 245 -28.70 -14.30 7.74
CA GLY A 245 -29.47 -14.90 6.65
C GLY A 245 -30.57 -15.82 7.14
N GLN A 246 -31.82 -15.34 7.17
CA GLN A 246 -32.98 -16.20 7.40
C GLN A 246 -33.42 -16.86 6.09
N ARG A 247 -33.71 -18.17 6.11
CA ARG A 247 -34.25 -18.89 4.94
C ARG A 247 -35.48 -18.15 4.39
N PRO A 248 -35.54 -17.88 3.07
CA PRO A 248 -34.77 -18.49 1.98
C PRO A 248 -33.49 -17.76 1.55
N ASN A 249 -33.18 -16.58 2.12
CA ASN A 249 -32.05 -15.76 1.69
C ASN A 249 -30.78 -16.15 2.45
N PHE A 250 -29.83 -16.75 1.74
CA PHE A 250 -28.48 -16.99 2.25
C PHE A 250 -27.59 -15.84 1.78
N TYR A 251 -27.12 -15.02 2.71
CA TYR A 251 -26.14 -13.99 2.41
C TYR A 251 -24.75 -14.61 2.43
N HIS A 252 -23.98 -14.41 1.36
CA HIS A 252 -22.59 -14.80 1.33
C HIS A 252 -21.72 -13.55 1.38
N ALA A 253 -20.93 -13.42 2.44
CA ALA A 253 -19.96 -12.36 2.60
C ALA A 253 -18.57 -12.90 2.29
N SER A 254 -17.88 -12.28 1.34
CA SER A 254 -16.47 -12.54 1.06
C SER A 254 -15.65 -11.30 1.39
N LEU A 255 -14.38 -11.50 1.75
CA LEU A 255 -13.47 -10.39 1.96
C LEU A 255 -13.31 -9.68 0.61
N TYR A 256 -13.68 -8.40 0.56
CA TYR A 256 -13.53 -7.61 -0.65
C TYR A 256 -12.05 -7.29 -0.81
N VAL A 257 -11.34 -8.20 -1.45
CA VAL A 257 -10.10 -7.87 -2.13
C VAL A 257 -10.55 -7.02 -3.29
N SER A 258 -10.25 -5.72 -3.28
CA SER A 258 -10.56 -4.87 -4.43
C SER A 258 -10.05 -5.59 -5.67
N PRO A 259 -10.91 -6.01 -6.62
CA PRO A 259 -10.43 -6.51 -7.89
C PRO A 259 -9.54 -5.39 -8.37
N SER A 260 -8.26 -5.73 -8.56
CA SER A 260 -7.19 -4.79 -8.81
C SER A 260 -7.72 -3.76 -9.81
N ARG A 261 -8.12 -2.56 -9.35
CA ARG A 261 -8.63 -1.50 -10.23
C ARG A 261 -7.59 -1.21 -11.33
N ARG A 262 -6.32 -1.57 -11.03
CA ARG A 262 -5.19 -1.67 -11.94
C ARG A 262 -5.43 -2.55 -13.16
N GLU A 263 -6.10 -3.70 -13.08
CA GLU A 263 -6.33 -4.59 -14.25
C GLU A 263 -7.30 -3.97 -15.26
N ALA A 264 -8.46 -3.50 -14.78
CA ALA A 264 -9.46 -2.86 -15.64
C ALA A 264 -8.95 -1.52 -16.23
N GLU A 265 -8.19 -0.74 -15.45
CA GLU A 265 -7.57 0.50 -15.92
C GLU A 265 -6.39 0.25 -16.86
N SER A 266 -5.52 -0.73 -16.57
CA SER A 266 -4.42 -1.12 -17.48
C SER A 266 -4.98 -1.58 -18.83
N GLN A 267 -6.10 -2.32 -18.84
CA GLN A 267 -6.77 -2.70 -20.08
C GLN A 267 -7.32 -1.49 -20.84
N ARG A 268 -7.92 -0.51 -20.14
CA ARG A 268 -8.37 0.75 -20.77
C ARG A 268 -7.21 1.54 -21.35
N GLU A 269 -6.08 1.60 -20.66
CA GLU A 269 -4.89 2.28 -21.15
C GLU A 269 -4.32 1.61 -22.41
N ILE A 270 -4.22 0.28 -22.42
CA ILE A 270 -3.82 -0.50 -23.60
C ILE A 270 -4.76 -0.22 -24.77
N LEU A 271 -6.08 -0.23 -24.54
CA LEU A 271 -7.08 0.08 -25.56
C LEU A 271 -6.95 1.53 -26.08
N GLY A 272 -6.65 2.48 -25.20
CA GLY A 272 -6.39 3.87 -25.55
C GLY A 272 -5.22 4.03 -26.52
N TYR A 273 -4.06 3.47 -26.17
CA TYR A 273 -2.88 3.50 -27.06
C TYR A 273 -3.12 2.75 -28.37
N ARG A 274 -3.81 1.60 -28.32
CA ARG A 274 -4.18 0.85 -29.52
C ARG A 274 -5.02 1.68 -30.47
N ASN A 275 -6.04 2.36 -29.96
CA ASN A 275 -6.95 3.16 -30.77
C ASN A 275 -6.22 4.36 -31.38
N VAL A 276 -5.42 5.08 -30.62
CA VAL A 276 -4.62 6.22 -31.13
C VAL A 276 -3.61 5.76 -32.18
N PHE A 277 -2.96 4.61 -31.97
CA PHE A 277 -2.06 4.00 -32.96
C PHE A 277 -2.80 3.62 -34.25
N LEU A 278 -3.98 2.98 -34.15
CA LEU A 278 -4.80 2.62 -35.31
C LEU A 278 -5.25 3.86 -36.09
N TRP A 279 -5.65 4.94 -35.39
CA TRP A 279 -5.96 6.23 -36.01
C TRP A 279 -4.74 6.85 -36.71
N SER A 280 -3.55 6.75 -36.13
CA SER A 280 -2.31 7.18 -36.78
C SER A 280 -2.05 6.40 -38.06
N CYS A 281 -2.17 5.07 -37.98
CA CYS A 281 -1.94 4.14 -39.08
C CYS A 281 -2.90 4.39 -40.26
N LEU A 282 -4.17 4.71 -39.96
CA LEU A 282 -5.19 5.04 -40.95
C LEU A 282 -4.78 6.18 -41.89
N PHE A 283 -4.00 7.15 -41.41
CA PHE A 283 -3.55 8.29 -42.21
C PHE A 283 -2.09 8.16 -42.66
N SER A 284 -1.20 7.57 -41.86
CA SER A 284 0.21 7.44 -42.20
C SER A 284 0.47 6.38 -43.28
N VAL A 285 -0.29 5.28 -43.31
CA VAL A 285 -0.12 4.23 -44.34
C VAL A 285 -0.51 4.74 -45.74
N PRO A 286 -1.67 5.39 -45.94
CA PRO A 286 -1.96 6.03 -47.22
C PRO A 286 -0.89 7.06 -47.59
N LEU A 287 -0.42 7.88 -46.65
CA LEU A 287 0.61 8.87 -46.90
C LEU A 287 1.91 8.22 -47.42
N PHE A 288 2.38 7.14 -46.79
CA PHE A 288 3.53 6.36 -47.25
C PHE A 288 3.32 5.82 -48.67
N ILE A 289 2.13 5.28 -48.97
CA ILE A 289 1.78 4.79 -50.31
C ILE A 289 1.80 5.92 -51.35
N PHE A 290 1.26 7.10 -51.02
CA PHE A 290 1.27 8.27 -51.90
C PHE A 290 2.67 8.86 -52.10
N SER A 291 3.53 8.81 -51.09
CA SER A 291 4.86 9.40 -51.11
C SER A 291 5.90 8.50 -51.79
N MET A 292 5.89 7.20 -51.51
CA MET A 292 6.94 6.28 -51.94
C MET A 292 6.48 5.30 -53.04
N VAL A 293 5.27 4.73 -52.92
CA VAL A 293 4.82 3.61 -53.78
C VAL A 293 4.22 4.10 -55.11
N LEU A 294 3.28 5.05 -55.05
CA LEU A 294 2.56 5.54 -56.24
C LEU A 294 3.45 6.27 -57.26
N PRO A 295 4.50 7.02 -56.87
CA PRO A 295 5.43 7.62 -57.84
C PRO A 295 6.27 6.62 -58.64
N MET A 296 6.35 5.36 -58.18
CA MET A 296 7.06 4.27 -58.86
C MET A 296 6.19 3.58 -59.92
N VAL A 297 4.86 3.77 -59.89
CA VAL A 297 3.92 3.16 -60.82
C VAL A 297 3.54 4.17 -61.93
N PRO A 298 3.89 3.93 -63.20
CA PRO A 298 3.79 4.90 -64.30
C PRO A 298 2.40 5.58 -64.48
N PRO A 299 1.25 4.87 -64.45
CA PRO A 299 -0.06 5.51 -64.62
C PRO A 299 -0.39 6.50 -63.49
N TYR A 300 -0.01 6.19 -62.25
CA TYR A 300 -0.31 7.03 -61.10
C TYR A 300 0.67 8.19 -60.95
N ARG A 301 1.93 8.04 -61.40
CA ARG A 301 2.92 9.12 -61.46
C ARG A 301 2.39 10.33 -62.25
N ASN A 302 1.72 10.13 -63.37
CA ASN A 302 1.20 11.22 -64.21
C ASN A 302 0.05 11.98 -63.54
N TRP A 303 -0.81 11.27 -62.79
CA TRP A 303 -1.88 11.89 -62.01
C TRP A 303 -1.33 12.65 -60.81
N LEU A 304 -0.38 12.03 -60.09
CA LEU A 304 0.22 12.63 -58.91
C LEU A 304 1.05 13.87 -59.25
N SER A 305 1.72 13.88 -60.42
CA SER A 305 2.54 15.00 -60.95
C SER A 305 1.74 16.06 -61.70
N HIS A 306 0.41 15.95 -61.74
CA HIS A 306 -0.41 16.95 -62.40
C HIS A 306 -0.30 18.30 -61.65
N LYS A 307 0.08 19.35 -62.38
CA LYS A 307 0.32 20.69 -61.83
C LYS A 307 -1.02 21.42 -61.80
N LEU A 308 -1.56 21.71 -60.61
CA LEU A 308 -2.82 22.46 -60.46
C LEU A 308 -2.61 23.95 -60.70
N TYR A 309 -1.60 24.51 -60.01
CA TYR A 309 -1.26 25.92 -60.09
C TYR A 309 0.24 26.05 -59.87
N ASN A 310 0.93 26.71 -60.80
CA ASN A 310 2.37 26.88 -60.74
C ASN A 310 3.16 25.55 -60.65
N MET A 311 4.12 25.42 -59.73
CA MET A 311 4.79 24.15 -59.42
C MET A 311 4.08 23.32 -58.33
N LEU A 312 2.83 23.66 -57.98
CA LEU A 312 2.06 22.90 -56.99
C LEU A 312 1.48 21.63 -57.62
N THR A 313 1.96 20.50 -57.13
CA THR A 313 1.61 19.16 -57.60
C THR A 313 0.50 18.56 -56.74
N VAL A 314 -0.46 17.82 -57.33
CA VAL A 314 -1.56 17.11 -56.60
C VAL A 314 -1.01 16.31 -55.41
N GLY A 315 0.11 15.61 -55.62
CA GLY A 315 0.77 14.81 -54.58
C GLY A 315 1.23 15.61 -53.36
N MET A 316 1.61 16.88 -53.50
CA MET A 316 2.04 17.71 -52.36
C MET A 316 0.86 18.11 -51.48
N ILE A 317 -0.27 18.48 -52.10
CA ILE A 317 -1.51 18.83 -51.40
C ILE A 317 -2.05 17.61 -50.65
N LEU A 318 -2.07 16.45 -51.32
CA LEU A 318 -2.59 15.22 -50.73
C LEU A 318 -1.74 14.77 -49.52
N ARG A 319 -0.40 14.87 -49.63
CA ARG A 319 0.52 14.61 -48.52
C ARG A 319 0.31 15.58 -47.35
N TRP A 320 0.11 16.87 -47.62
CA TRP A 320 -0.19 17.86 -46.59
C TRP A 320 -1.52 17.56 -45.86
N ILE A 321 -2.58 17.24 -46.61
CA ILE A 321 -3.90 16.89 -46.06
C ILE A 321 -3.84 15.64 -45.19
N LEU A 322 -3.12 14.59 -45.62
CA LEU A 322 -2.99 13.35 -44.85
C LEU A 322 -2.06 13.50 -43.63
N CYS A 323 -1.03 14.34 -43.72
CA CYS A 323 -0.07 14.56 -42.64
C CYS A 323 -0.68 15.37 -41.48
N THR A 324 -1.50 16.37 -41.79
CA THR A 324 -2.00 17.35 -40.80
C THR A 324 -2.81 16.72 -39.65
N PRO A 325 -3.73 15.76 -39.89
CA PRO A 325 -4.41 15.02 -38.82
C PRO A 325 -3.45 14.23 -37.93
N VAL A 326 -2.44 13.57 -38.51
CA VAL A 326 -1.44 12.82 -37.74
C VAL A 326 -0.62 13.77 -36.86
N GLN A 327 -0.20 14.90 -37.44
CA GLN A 327 0.62 15.89 -36.74
C GLN A 327 -0.12 16.50 -35.55
N PHE A 328 -1.35 17.02 -35.74
CA PHE A 328 -2.01 17.83 -34.72
C PHE A 328 -3.07 17.11 -33.89
N ILE A 329 -3.77 16.11 -34.44
CA ILE A 329 -4.79 15.37 -33.69
C ILE A 329 -4.13 14.24 -32.90
N VAL A 330 -3.41 13.36 -33.60
CA VAL A 330 -2.72 12.22 -32.98
C VAL A 330 -1.51 12.72 -32.18
N GLY A 331 -0.72 13.64 -32.75
CA GLY A 331 0.44 14.23 -32.08
C GLY A 331 0.12 15.17 -30.92
N ARG A 332 -1.15 15.54 -30.68
CA ARG A 332 -1.57 16.43 -29.58
C ARG A 332 -0.98 16.02 -28.23
N ARG A 333 -0.95 14.71 -27.95
CA ARG A 333 -0.43 14.16 -26.70
C ARG A 333 1.03 14.54 -26.46
N PHE A 334 1.88 14.44 -27.49
CA PHE A 334 3.30 14.78 -27.38
C PHE A 334 3.51 16.28 -27.19
N TYR A 335 2.67 17.15 -27.76
CA TYR A 335 2.77 18.59 -27.51
C TYR A 335 2.39 18.97 -26.10
N VAL A 336 1.31 18.39 -25.57
CA VAL A 336 0.90 18.62 -24.19
C VAL A 336 1.98 18.13 -23.22
N GLY A 337 2.50 16.92 -23.44
CA GLY A 337 3.62 16.37 -22.64
C GLY A 337 4.88 17.25 -22.71
N SER A 338 5.23 17.72 -23.90
CA SER A 338 6.37 18.62 -24.11
C SER A 338 6.21 19.96 -23.40
N PHE A 339 5.01 20.54 -23.46
CA PHE A 339 4.73 21.83 -22.81
C PHE A 339 4.90 21.74 -21.30
N TYR A 340 4.37 20.68 -20.68
CA TYR A 340 4.54 20.44 -19.25
C TYR A 340 5.99 20.10 -18.87
N ALA A 341 6.74 19.40 -19.72
CA ALA A 341 8.16 19.14 -19.50
C ALA A 341 9.00 20.44 -19.53
N LEU A 342 8.79 21.30 -20.55
CA LEU A 342 9.47 22.58 -20.66
C LEU A 342 9.13 23.52 -19.49
N LYS A 343 7.87 23.53 -19.03
CA LYS A 343 7.46 24.31 -17.85
C LYS A 343 8.27 23.91 -16.61
N ARG A 344 8.61 22.62 -16.49
CA ARG A 344 9.43 22.05 -15.41
C ARG A 344 10.95 22.20 -15.63
N ARG A 345 11.38 22.93 -16.68
CA ARG A 345 12.79 23.06 -17.10
C ARG A 345 13.50 21.72 -17.32
N SER A 346 12.75 20.69 -17.72
CA SER A 346 13.28 19.38 -18.07
C SER A 346 13.01 19.03 -19.54
N ALA A 347 13.79 18.11 -20.10
CA ALA A 347 13.65 17.62 -21.47
C ALA A 347 13.33 16.12 -21.47
N ASN A 348 12.13 15.77 -21.92
CA ASN A 348 11.66 14.39 -22.03
C ASN A 348 11.67 13.92 -23.50
N MET A 349 11.42 12.61 -23.72
CA MET A 349 11.24 12.03 -25.05
C MET A 349 10.24 12.83 -25.89
N ASP A 350 9.12 13.24 -25.29
CA ASP A 350 8.07 14.01 -25.96
C ASP A 350 8.60 15.33 -26.55
N VAL A 351 9.52 16.02 -25.86
CA VAL A 351 10.11 17.30 -26.29
C VAL A 351 10.91 17.10 -27.58
N LEU A 352 11.73 16.05 -27.62
CA LEU A 352 12.52 15.72 -28.80
C LEU A 352 11.61 15.40 -30.00
N VAL A 353 10.54 14.65 -29.75
CA VAL A 353 9.56 14.25 -30.77
C VAL A 353 8.79 15.47 -31.29
N ALA A 354 8.30 16.32 -30.41
CA ALA A 354 7.58 17.55 -30.78
C ALA A 354 8.46 18.51 -31.58
N LEU A 355 9.73 18.68 -31.18
CA LEU A 355 10.70 19.51 -31.90
C LEU A 355 10.97 18.96 -33.31
N GLY A 356 11.30 17.68 -33.41
CA GLY A 356 11.68 17.05 -34.68
C GLY A 356 10.54 17.00 -35.70
N THR A 357 9.35 16.62 -35.25
CA THR A 357 8.16 16.54 -36.11
C THR A 357 7.69 17.94 -36.54
N ASN A 358 7.70 18.94 -35.66
CA ASN A 358 7.39 20.31 -36.05
C ASN A 358 8.39 20.88 -37.06
N ALA A 359 9.69 20.65 -36.86
CA ALA A 359 10.71 21.10 -37.81
C ALA A 359 10.45 20.53 -39.22
N ALA A 360 10.17 19.22 -39.31
CA ALA A 360 9.83 18.56 -40.58
C ALA A 360 8.53 19.10 -41.19
N TYR A 361 7.47 19.27 -40.39
CA TYR A 361 6.17 19.75 -40.85
C TYR A 361 6.24 21.20 -41.36
N PHE A 362 6.81 22.13 -40.58
CA PHE A 362 6.88 23.55 -40.94
C PHE A 362 7.83 23.79 -42.13
N TYR A 363 8.93 23.04 -42.23
CA TYR A 363 9.78 23.09 -43.41
C TYR A 363 9.02 22.64 -44.67
N SER A 364 8.25 21.56 -44.57
CA SER A 364 7.44 21.05 -45.68
C SER A 364 6.31 22.02 -46.06
N LEU A 365 5.71 22.68 -45.08
CA LEU A 365 4.74 23.75 -45.30
C LEU A 365 5.37 24.96 -45.99
N TYR A 366 6.59 25.34 -45.60
CA TYR A 366 7.35 26.42 -46.26
C TYR A 366 7.63 26.09 -47.73
N ILE A 367 8.03 24.86 -48.05
CA ILE A 367 8.20 24.41 -49.44
C ILE A 367 6.88 24.48 -50.21
N LEU A 368 5.78 24.05 -49.61
CA LEU A 368 4.45 24.11 -50.23
C LEU A 368 4.03 25.56 -50.55
N ILE A 369 4.24 26.49 -49.61
CA ILE A 369 3.96 27.93 -49.82
C ILE A 369 4.88 28.51 -50.90
N LYS A 370 6.18 28.15 -50.89
CA LYS A 370 7.15 28.63 -51.88
C LYS A 370 6.87 28.09 -53.29
N ALA A 371 6.45 26.84 -53.40
CA ALA A 371 6.00 26.23 -54.67
C ALA A 371 4.73 26.89 -55.21
N LEU A 372 3.89 27.45 -54.33
CA LEU A 372 2.71 28.22 -54.70
C LEU A 372 3.10 29.62 -55.23
N CYS A 373 4.04 30.31 -54.58
CA CYS A 373 4.44 31.68 -54.94
C CYS A 373 5.48 31.81 -56.06
N SER A 374 6.29 30.79 -56.36
CA SER A 374 7.42 30.90 -57.30
C SER A 374 7.38 29.89 -58.45
N ASN A 375 7.65 30.37 -59.67
CA ASN A 375 7.42 29.60 -60.90
C ASN A 375 8.51 28.58 -61.28
N SER A 376 9.61 28.51 -60.52
CA SER A 376 10.76 27.66 -60.86
C SER A 376 11.38 26.95 -59.67
N PHE A 377 10.70 26.91 -58.51
CA PHE A 377 11.23 26.23 -57.33
C PHE A 377 10.79 24.77 -57.29
N GLU A 378 11.76 23.85 -57.33
CA GLU A 378 11.57 22.44 -57.02
C GLU A 378 12.20 22.15 -55.65
N GLY A 379 11.38 21.72 -54.69
CA GLY A 379 11.82 21.36 -53.34
C GLY A 379 11.20 20.03 -52.92
N GLN A 380 11.93 19.27 -52.12
CA GLN A 380 11.45 18.00 -51.55
C GLN A 380 10.81 18.24 -50.18
N ASP A 381 9.57 17.78 -50.03
CA ASP A 381 8.83 17.83 -48.78
C ASP A 381 9.12 16.62 -47.87
N PHE A 382 9.00 16.82 -46.56
CA PHE A 382 9.23 15.84 -45.50
C PHE A 382 7.96 15.57 -44.67
N PHE A 383 6.78 15.71 -45.27
CA PHE A 383 5.51 15.41 -44.58
C PHE A 383 5.42 13.95 -44.13
N GLU A 384 6.05 13.05 -44.88
CA GLU A 384 6.13 11.61 -44.55
C GLU A 384 6.94 11.33 -43.30
N THR A 385 8.11 11.94 -43.17
CA THR A 385 8.99 11.67 -42.03
C THR A 385 8.33 12.11 -40.72
N SER A 386 7.60 13.24 -40.73
CA SER A 386 6.88 13.72 -39.55
C SER A 386 5.79 12.73 -39.11
N ALA A 387 4.92 12.31 -40.04
CA ALA A 387 3.82 11.41 -39.75
C ALA A 387 4.30 10.00 -39.35
N MET A 388 5.33 9.47 -40.03
CA MET A 388 5.89 8.14 -39.74
C MET A 388 6.59 8.10 -38.38
N LEU A 389 7.34 9.14 -38.01
CA LEU A 389 7.97 9.21 -36.69
C LEU A 389 6.92 9.14 -35.57
N ILE A 390 5.85 9.93 -35.66
CA ILE A 390 4.74 9.90 -34.68
C ILE A 390 4.13 8.50 -34.60
N THR A 391 3.82 7.87 -35.74
CA THR A 391 3.24 6.52 -35.78
C THR A 391 4.18 5.47 -35.15
N PHE A 392 5.49 5.50 -35.44
CA PHE A 392 6.44 4.53 -34.89
C PHE A 392 6.66 4.68 -33.39
N ILE A 393 6.70 5.92 -32.89
CA ILE A 393 6.83 6.18 -31.46
C ILE A 393 5.58 5.70 -30.71
N LEU A 394 4.39 5.92 -31.28
CA LEU A 394 3.13 5.38 -30.72
C LEU A 394 3.11 3.86 -30.71
N LEU A 395 3.61 3.22 -31.76
CA LEU A 395 3.77 1.76 -31.77
C LEU A 395 4.70 1.29 -30.64
N GLY A 396 5.85 1.96 -30.46
CA GLY A 396 6.78 1.66 -29.38
C GLY A 396 6.12 1.78 -28.00
N LYS A 397 5.39 2.87 -27.75
CA LYS A 397 4.64 3.09 -26.50
C LYS A 397 3.53 2.06 -26.30
N TYR A 398 2.82 1.69 -27.36
CA TYR A 398 1.82 0.63 -27.29
C TYR A 398 2.46 -0.73 -26.90
N LEU A 399 3.57 -1.10 -27.53
CA LEU A 399 4.30 -2.33 -27.19
C LEU A 399 4.86 -2.30 -25.77
N GLU A 400 5.35 -1.15 -25.30
CA GLU A 400 5.84 -0.94 -23.94
C GLU A 400 4.73 -1.23 -22.91
N VAL A 401 3.54 -0.63 -23.08
CA VAL A 401 2.41 -0.81 -22.16
C VAL A 401 1.88 -2.25 -22.21
N VAL A 402 1.79 -2.86 -23.39
CA VAL A 402 1.38 -4.26 -23.54
C VAL A 402 2.37 -5.21 -22.84
N ALA A 403 3.68 -4.95 -22.95
CA ALA A 403 4.70 -5.75 -22.28
C ALA A 403 4.59 -5.63 -20.75
N LYS A 404 4.47 -4.41 -20.23
CA LYS A 404 4.28 -4.14 -18.79
C LYS A 404 3.01 -4.80 -18.24
N GLY A 405 1.90 -4.71 -18.97
CA GLY A 405 0.64 -5.33 -18.58
C GLY A 405 0.74 -6.85 -18.44
N LYS A 406 1.40 -7.52 -19.40
CA LYS A 406 1.60 -8.99 -19.35
C LYS A 406 2.50 -9.44 -18.21
N THR A 407 3.57 -8.70 -17.92
CA THR A 407 4.45 -9.03 -16.78
C THR A 407 3.73 -8.85 -15.45
N SER A 408 2.91 -7.80 -15.32
CA SER A 408 2.11 -7.57 -14.11
C SER A 408 1.05 -8.65 -13.90
N ASP A 409 0.37 -9.08 -14.97
CA ASP A 409 -0.65 -10.14 -14.92
C ASP A 409 -0.04 -11.50 -14.53
N ALA A 410 1.16 -11.81 -15.03
CA ALA A 410 1.88 -13.01 -14.64
C ALA A 410 2.29 -12.99 -13.14
N LEU A 411 2.76 -11.83 -12.64
CA LEU A 411 3.08 -11.67 -11.23
C LEU A 411 1.83 -11.80 -10.34
N ALA A 412 0.71 -11.16 -10.73
CA ALA A 412 -0.55 -11.24 -10.00
C ALA A 412 -1.02 -12.70 -9.88
N LYS A 413 -1.03 -13.45 -10.98
CA LYS A 413 -1.41 -14.87 -11.01
C LYS A 413 -0.54 -15.76 -10.14
N LEU A 414 0.75 -15.46 -10.00
CA LEU A 414 1.63 -16.21 -9.09
C LEU A 414 1.24 -16.01 -7.63
N THR A 415 0.82 -14.80 -7.26
CA THR A 415 0.26 -14.51 -5.93
C THR A 415 -1.06 -15.26 -5.68
N ASP A 416 -1.92 -15.37 -6.71
CA ASP A 416 -3.23 -16.04 -6.58
C ASP A 416 -3.14 -17.58 -6.55
N LEU A 417 -2.11 -18.17 -7.19
CA LEU A 417 -1.94 -19.62 -7.31
C LEU A 417 -1.37 -20.28 -6.05
N ALA A 418 -0.75 -19.51 -5.14
CA ALA A 418 -0.22 -20.00 -3.87
C ALA A 418 -0.70 -19.11 -2.72
N PRO A 419 -2.01 -19.12 -2.39
CA PRO A 419 -2.49 -18.41 -1.21
C PRO A 419 -1.90 -19.07 0.04
N ASP A 420 -1.37 -18.25 0.94
CA ASP A 420 -0.92 -18.72 2.24
C ASP A 420 -2.12 -19.19 3.07
N THR A 421 -2.21 -20.50 3.36
CA THR A 421 -3.22 -21.10 4.23
C THR A 421 -2.63 -21.48 5.60
N ALA A 422 -3.44 -21.36 6.64
CA ALA A 422 -3.11 -21.75 8.01
C ALA A 422 -4.12 -22.78 8.54
N PHE A 423 -3.63 -23.72 9.34
CA PHE A 423 -4.49 -24.63 10.09
C PHE A 423 -4.90 -23.95 11.41
N LEU A 424 -6.15 -23.52 11.48
CA LEU A 424 -6.74 -23.02 12.71
C LEU A 424 -7.24 -24.17 13.57
N LEU A 425 -7.01 -24.07 14.88
CA LEU A 425 -7.51 -25.01 15.87
C LEU A 425 -8.59 -24.38 16.74
N THR A 426 -9.64 -25.15 16.98
CA THR A 426 -10.66 -24.86 17.99
C THR A 426 -10.45 -25.74 19.21
N PHE A 427 -10.58 -25.15 20.40
CA PHE A 427 -10.46 -25.86 21.67
C PHE A 427 -11.82 -25.99 22.36
N ASP A 428 -11.98 -27.08 23.10
CA ASP A 428 -13.06 -27.26 24.05
C ASP A 428 -12.78 -26.50 25.36
N GLY A 429 -13.81 -26.33 26.20
CA GLY A 429 -13.68 -25.73 27.54
C GLY A 429 -12.61 -26.41 28.41
N ASP A 430 -12.30 -27.67 28.13
CA ASP A 430 -11.28 -28.49 28.80
C ASP A 430 -9.90 -28.47 28.12
N GLY A 431 -9.70 -27.65 27.08
CA GLY A 431 -8.40 -27.48 26.41
C GLY A 431 -8.02 -28.59 25.42
N ASN A 432 -8.97 -29.45 25.03
CA ASN A 432 -8.80 -30.45 23.98
C ASN A 432 -9.08 -29.86 22.59
N ILE A 433 -8.38 -30.35 21.56
CA ILE A 433 -8.58 -29.91 20.17
C ILE A 433 -9.86 -30.54 19.62
N ILE A 434 -10.84 -29.72 19.22
CA ILE A 434 -12.13 -30.17 18.66
C ILE A 434 -12.01 -30.36 17.15
N SER A 435 -11.48 -29.36 16.44
CA SER A 435 -11.33 -29.41 14.99
C SER A 435 -10.07 -28.70 14.50
N GLU A 436 -9.56 -29.17 13.37
CA GLU A 436 -8.51 -28.51 12.59
C GLU A 436 -9.13 -28.04 11.27
N ASN A 437 -9.22 -26.73 11.06
CA ASN A 437 -9.81 -26.14 9.86
C ASN A 437 -8.74 -25.35 9.09
N GLU A 438 -8.62 -25.57 7.79
CA GLU A 438 -7.74 -24.79 6.93
C GLU A 438 -8.42 -23.46 6.56
N ILE A 439 -7.76 -22.34 6.88
CA ILE A 439 -8.25 -20.98 6.62
C ILE A 439 -7.21 -20.16 5.86
N SER A 440 -7.64 -19.15 5.11
CA SER A 440 -6.72 -18.21 4.47
C SER A 440 -6.07 -17.28 5.50
N THR A 441 -4.84 -16.85 5.24
CA THR A 441 -4.12 -15.86 6.04
C THR A 441 -4.90 -14.58 6.32
N SER A 442 -5.66 -14.11 5.34
CA SER A 442 -6.50 -12.91 5.44
C SER A 442 -7.64 -13.01 6.47
N LEU A 443 -8.01 -14.22 6.88
CA LEU A 443 -9.09 -14.47 7.83
C LEU A 443 -8.59 -14.76 9.26
N ILE A 444 -7.27 -14.81 9.46
CA ILE A 444 -6.67 -15.04 10.78
C ILE A 444 -6.95 -13.84 11.69
N GLN A 445 -7.37 -14.11 12.92
CA GLN A 445 -7.66 -13.10 13.93
C GLN A 445 -6.64 -13.13 15.08
N ARG A 446 -6.57 -12.04 15.85
CA ARG A 446 -5.78 -11.99 17.08
C ARG A 446 -6.33 -13.03 18.06
N ASN A 447 -5.44 -13.65 18.84
CA ASN A 447 -5.76 -14.74 19.77
C ASN A 447 -6.19 -16.08 19.14
N ASP A 448 -6.27 -16.20 17.81
CA ASP A 448 -6.41 -17.50 17.17
C ASP A 448 -5.22 -18.40 17.49
N VAL A 449 -5.45 -19.71 17.52
CA VAL A 449 -4.38 -20.68 17.71
C VAL A 449 -4.21 -21.46 16.41
N ILE A 450 -3.04 -21.31 15.82
CA ILE A 450 -2.70 -21.92 14.56
C ILE A 450 -1.70 -23.06 14.76
N LYS A 451 -1.87 -24.12 13.99
CA LYS A 451 -0.97 -25.26 13.91
C LYS A 451 -0.02 -25.07 12.75
N ILE A 452 1.28 -25.05 13.06
CA ILE A 452 2.35 -24.90 12.09
C ILE A 452 3.05 -26.24 11.96
N VAL A 453 2.94 -26.86 10.79
CA VAL A 453 3.55 -28.16 10.49
C VAL A 453 5.04 -28.02 10.18
N PRO A 454 5.85 -29.08 10.34
CA PRO A 454 7.24 -29.11 9.87
C PRO A 454 7.33 -28.75 8.38
N GLY A 455 8.27 -27.88 8.01
CA GLY A 455 8.46 -27.36 6.66
C GLY A 455 7.56 -26.20 6.25
N ALA A 456 6.53 -25.85 7.05
CA ALA A 456 5.63 -24.74 6.73
C ALA A 456 6.18 -23.37 7.17
N LYS A 457 5.78 -22.34 6.45
CA LYS A 457 6.06 -20.94 6.79
C LYS A 457 5.18 -20.49 7.94
N VAL A 458 5.75 -19.72 8.86
CA VAL A 458 5.03 -19.01 9.91
C VAL A 458 4.38 -17.79 9.26
N LEU A 459 3.05 -17.74 9.23
CA LEU A 459 2.32 -16.71 8.49
C LEU A 459 2.15 -15.39 9.26
N VAL A 460 2.06 -15.48 10.59
CA VAL A 460 1.81 -14.34 11.48
C VAL A 460 2.64 -14.46 12.76
N ASP A 461 2.89 -13.31 13.41
CA ASP A 461 3.60 -13.24 14.68
C ASP A 461 2.78 -13.86 15.82
N GLY A 462 3.43 -14.70 16.63
CA GLY A 462 2.73 -15.39 17.70
C GLY A 462 3.63 -15.89 18.82
N ILE A 463 3.01 -16.49 19.83
CA ILE A 463 3.67 -17.13 20.96
C ILE A 463 3.36 -18.62 20.92
N VAL A 464 4.38 -19.45 21.07
CA VAL A 464 4.21 -20.91 21.11
C VAL A 464 3.47 -21.29 22.39
N ILE A 465 2.31 -21.94 22.28
CA ILE A 465 1.58 -22.51 23.42
C ILE A 465 2.08 -23.93 23.70
N LYS A 466 2.32 -24.72 22.64
CA LYS A 466 2.65 -26.15 22.76
C LYS A 466 3.46 -26.62 21.56
N GLY A 467 4.30 -27.62 21.79
CA GLY A 467 5.26 -28.12 20.79
C GLY A 467 6.66 -27.56 20.99
N GLN A 468 7.63 -28.20 20.33
CA GLN A 468 9.02 -27.76 20.28
C GLN A 468 9.51 -27.97 18.85
N SER A 469 10.20 -26.99 18.30
CA SER A 469 10.76 -27.06 16.95
C SER A 469 11.96 -26.13 16.82
N HIS A 470 12.67 -26.24 15.71
CA HIS A 470 13.64 -25.26 15.27
C HIS A 470 13.01 -24.42 14.17
N VAL A 471 13.06 -23.10 14.31
CA VAL A 471 12.54 -22.15 13.34
C VAL A 471 13.71 -21.46 12.69
N ASN A 472 13.75 -21.53 11.36
CA ASN A 472 14.72 -20.82 10.56
C ASN A 472 14.29 -19.37 10.41
N GLU A 473 14.94 -18.50 11.16
CA GLU A 473 14.70 -17.05 11.14
C GLU A 473 15.69 -16.30 10.25
N SER A 474 16.54 -16.99 9.47
CA SER A 474 17.62 -16.39 8.67
C SER A 474 17.15 -15.27 7.74
N MET A 475 15.95 -15.40 7.15
CA MET A 475 15.37 -14.38 6.26
C MET A 475 15.05 -13.05 6.95
N ILE A 476 14.87 -13.05 8.28
CA ILE A 476 14.50 -11.86 9.05
C ILE A 476 15.63 -11.42 9.98
N THR A 477 16.25 -12.36 10.70
CA THR A 477 17.28 -12.07 11.68
C THR A 477 18.70 -12.16 11.11
N GLY A 478 18.88 -12.75 9.92
CA GLY A 478 20.19 -12.98 9.31
C GLY A 478 21.01 -14.12 9.96
N GLU A 479 20.49 -14.74 11.02
CA GLU A 479 21.18 -15.82 11.71
C GLU A 479 21.05 -17.14 10.93
N ALA A 480 22.18 -17.68 10.48
CA ALA A 480 22.21 -18.88 9.65
C ALA A 480 21.79 -20.17 10.39
N ARG A 481 21.83 -20.17 11.72
CA ARG A 481 21.45 -21.32 12.54
C ARG A 481 19.98 -21.23 12.96
N PRO A 482 19.17 -22.28 12.71
CA PRO A 482 17.79 -22.34 13.17
C PRO A 482 17.70 -22.19 14.70
N MET A 483 16.78 -21.35 15.15
CA MET A 483 16.55 -21.04 16.56
C MET A 483 15.57 -22.03 17.17
N ALA A 484 15.94 -22.65 18.29
CA ALA A 484 15.03 -23.55 19.02
C ALA A 484 13.90 -22.75 19.67
N LYS A 485 12.65 -23.18 19.47
CA LYS A 485 11.44 -22.59 20.06
C LYS A 485 10.75 -23.59 20.98
N ARG A 486 10.39 -23.12 22.18
CA ARG A 486 9.69 -23.84 23.24
C ARG A 486 8.40 -23.11 23.61
N PRO A 487 7.49 -23.75 24.36
CA PRO A 487 6.31 -23.07 24.88
C PRO A 487 6.68 -21.79 25.64
N GLY A 488 6.07 -20.68 25.28
CA GLY A 488 6.35 -19.33 25.78
C GLY A 488 7.22 -18.47 24.86
N ASP A 489 7.93 -19.06 23.89
CA ASP A 489 8.79 -18.31 22.98
C ASP A 489 7.98 -17.63 21.86
N LYS A 490 8.46 -16.46 21.41
CA LYS A 490 7.88 -15.74 20.26
C LYS A 490 8.36 -16.35 18.95
N VAL A 491 7.46 -16.49 17.99
CA VAL A 491 7.73 -16.80 16.59
C VAL A 491 7.36 -15.60 15.71
N ILE A 492 8.14 -15.42 14.64
CA ILE A 492 8.04 -14.27 13.74
C ILE A 492 7.42 -14.72 12.42
N GLY A 493 6.45 -13.98 11.91
CA GLY A 493 5.87 -14.18 10.59
C GLY A 493 6.93 -14.02 9.49
N GLY A 494 6.87 -14.84 8.44
CA GLY A 494 7.86 -14.88 7.38
C GLY A 494 8.91 -15.98 7.52
N THR A 495 9.06 -16.55 8.73
CA THR A 495 10.07 -17.56 9.04
C THR A 495 9.61 -18.98 8.68
N VAL A 496 10.52 -19.96 8.61
CA VAL A 496 10.20 -21.34 8.23
C VAL A 496 10.39 -22.28 9.41
N ASN A 497 9.37 -23.08 9.72
CA ASN A 497 9.43 -24.10 10.75
C ASN A 497 10.09 -25.37 10.19
N GLU A 498 11.07 -25.96 10.87
CA GLU A 498 11.81 -27.13 10.34
C GLU A 498 11.33 -28.47 10.92
N ASN A 499 11.60 -28.75 12.20
CA ASN A 499 11.71 -30.13 12.68
C ASN A 499 10.57 -30.61 13.60
N GLY A 500 9.59 -29.77 13.94
CA GLY A 500 8.51 -30.12 14.86
C GLY A 500 7.22 -29.33 14.63
N CYS A 501 6.09 -29.86 15.09
CA CYS A 501 4.81 -29.15 15.01
C CYS A 501 4.72 -28.11 16.13
N LEU A 502 4.36 -26.88 15.79
CA LEU A 502 4.16 -25.80 16.75
C LEU A 502 2.69 -25.39 16.80
N LEU A 503 2.19 -25.17 18.01
CA LEU A 503 0.89 -24.58 18.28
C LEU A 503 1.13 -23.16 18.72
N VAL A 504 0.73 -22.20 17.90
CA VAL A 504 1.10 -20.79 18.05
C VAL A 504 -0.16 -19.97 18.26
N LYS A 505 -0.19 -19.20 19.35
CA LYS A 505 -1.21 -18.17 19.58
C LYS A 505 -0.83 -16.91 18.83
N VAL A 506 -1.71 -16.44 17.96
CA VAL A 506 -1.51 -15.24 17.17
C VAL A 506 -1.55 -14.01 18.07
N THR A 507 -0.50 -13.19 17.99
CA THR A 507 -0.38 -11.95 18.78
C THR A 507 -0.63 -10.70 17.94
N HIS A 508 -0.17 -10.69 16.70
CA HIS A 508 -0.31 -9.59 15.76
C HIS A 508 -0.67 -10.16 14.38
N VAL A 509 -1.59 -9.49 13.69
CA VAL A 509 -2.05 -9.88 12.35
C VAL A 509 -1.71 -8.74 11.39
N GLY A 510 -1.12 -9.06 10.25
CA GLY A 510 -0.88 -8.07 9.19
C GLY A 510 0.26 -7.08 9.45
N SER A 511 0.20 -5.94 8.74
CA SER A 511 1.30 -5.04 8.35
C SER A 511 2.10 -4.34 9.47
N GLU A 512 1.90 -4.68 10.74
CA GLU A 512 2.61 -4.03 11.84
C GLU A 512 4.09 -4.43 11.93
N THR A 513 4.47 -5.61 11.43
CA THR A 513 5.86 -6.10 11.48
C THR A 513 6.78 -5.39 10.48
N ALA A 514 6.31 -5.19 9.24
CA ALA A 514 7.06 -4.45 8.21
C ALA A 514 7.13 -2.94 8.50
N LEU A 515 6.14 -2.39 9.22
CA LEU A 515 6.05 -0.97 9.55
C LEU A 515 7.18 -0.51 10.48
N VAL A 516 7.69 -1.40 11.33
CA VAL A 516 8.78 -1.11 12.27
C VAL A 516 10.14 -1.44 11.66
N PHE A 517 10.22 -2.48 10.82
CA PHE A 517 11.49 -2.97 10.28
C PHE A 517 12.19 -1.94 9.37
N VAL A 518 11.47 -1.35 8.40
CA VAL A 518 12.07 -0.42 7.43
C VAL A 518 12.63 0.84 8.10
N PRO A 519 11.88 1.54 8.99
CA PRO A 519 12.43 2.69 9.71
C PRO A 519 13.63 2.35 10.57
N VAL A 520 13.63 1.19 11.24
CA VAL A 520 14.75 0.76 12.10
C VAL A 520 16.02 0.52 11.28
N VAL A 521 15.90 -0.13 10.11
CA VAL A 521 17.03 -0.36 9.21
C VAL A 521 17.60 0.96 8.65
N VAL A 522 16.73 1.88 8.25
CA VAL A 522 17.15 3.21 7.75
C VAL A 522 17.86 3.99 8.85
N VAL A 523 17.31 4.01 10.08
CA VAL A 523 17.94 4.67 11.23
C VAL A 523 19.29 4.03 11.55
N ALA A 524 19.40 2.70 11.53
CA ALA A 524 20.66 2.00 11.74
C ALA A 524 21.71 2.34 10.65
N ALA A 525 21.31 2.43 9.39
CA ALA A 525 22.19 2.84 8.29
C ALA A 525 22.70 4.28 8.47
N VAL A 526 21.82 5.22 8.86
CA VAL A 526 22.17 6.62 9.12
C VAL A 526 23.09 6.75 10.34
N ILE A 527 22.82 6.01 11.43
CA ILE A 527 23.69 5.97 12.61
C ILE A 527 25.07 5.44 12.22
N THR A 528 25.12 4.37 11.42
CA THR A 528 26.38 3.79 10.94
C THR A 528 27.17 4.80 10.11
N TRP A 529 26.51 5.50 9.19
CA TRP A 529 27.12 6.58 8.42
C TRP A 529 27.69 7.68 9.32
N LEU A 530 26.92 8.20 10.27
CA LEU A 530 27.36 9.24 11.21
C LEU A 530 28.52 8.79 12.10
N CYS A 531 28.46 7.56 12.61
CA CYS A 531 29.50 6.97 13.44
C CYS A 531 30.84 6.81 12.71
N TRP A 532 30.83 6.66 11.38
CA TRP A 532 32.06 6.60 10.58
C TRP A 532 32.48 7.96 10.01
N PHE A 533 31.53 8.85 9.76
CA PHE A 533 31.77 10.20 9.24
C PHE A 533 32.38 11.12 10.30
N ILE A 534 31.81 11.18 11.51
CA ILE A 534 32.25 12.09 12.58
C ILE A 534 33.71 11.84 12.99
N PRO A 535 34.16 10.58 13.23
CA PRO A 535 35.57 10.30 13.52
C PRO A 535 36.50 10.51 12.32
N GLY A 536 35.97 10.44 11.10
CA GLY A 536 36.72 10.70 9.86
C GLY A 536 37.07 12.17 9.68
N GLU A 537 36.10 13.05 9.88
CA GLU A 537 36.31 14.51 9.93
C GLU A 537 37.21 14.91 11.11
N ALA A 538 37.04 14.26 12.27
CA ALA A 538 37.88 14.50 13.44
C ALA A 538 39.28 13.86 13.36
N ALA A 539 39.64 13.20 12.24
CA ALA A 539 40.92 12.52 12.00
C ALA A 539 41.32 11.52 13.10
N VAL A 540 40.33 10.84 13.70
CA VAL A 540 40.53 9.92 14.83
C VAL A 540 41.07 8.56 14.38
N TYR A 541 40.75 8.12 13.15
CA TYR A 541 41.31 6.90 12.57
C TYR A 541 42.41 7.18 11.54
N PRO A 542 43.37 6.25 11.35
CA PRO A 542 44.51 6.46 10.46
C PRO A 542 44.10 6.68 9.00
N LYS A 543 44.75 7.60 8.31
CA LYS A 543 44.51 7.87 6.88
C LYS A 543 44.83 6.66 5.99
N ASP A 544 45.65 5.73 6.46
CA ASP A 544 45.98 4.48 5.77
C ASP A 544 44.78 3.53 5.60
N TRP A 545 43.70 3.72 6.36
CA TRP A 545 42.46 2.94 6.21
C TRP A 545 41.56 3.43 5.08
N ILE A 546 41.78 4.65 4.59
CA ILE A 546 41.02 5.22 3.48
C ILE A 546 41.77 4.84 2.18
N PRO A 547 41.15 4.10 1.24
CA PRO A 547 41.77 3.83 -0.05
C PRO A 547 42.14 5.14 -0.75
N ASN A 548 43.30 5.21 -1.40
CA ASN A 548 43.80 6.43 -2.07
C ASN A 548 42.86 6.99 -3.17
N ALA A 549 41.83 6.25 -3.55
CA ALA A 549 40.83 6.64 -4.55
C ALA A 549 39.52 7.17 -3.93
N MET A 550 39.40 7.22 -2.59
CA MET A 550 38.16 7.59 -1.90
C MET A 550 38.39 8.62 -0.79
N ASP A 551 37.36 9.40 -0.49
CA ASP A 551 37.33 10.33 0.64
C ASP A 551 36.68 9.69 1.90
N SER A 552 36.89 10.29 3.08
CA SER A 552 36.30 9.85 4.36
C SER A 552 34.76 9.82 4.31
N PHE A 553 34.16 10.74 3.57
CA PHE A 553 32.73 10.77 3.28
C PHE A 553 32.29 9.53 2.48
N GLU A 554 33.01 9.19 1.42
CA GLU A 554 32.66 8.06 0.54
C GLU A 554 32.81 6.72 1.27
N LEU A 555 33.82 6.59 2.13
CA LEU A 555 34.02 5.41 2.97
C LEU A 555 32.89 5.24 3.99
N ALA A 556 32.51 6.31 4.71
CA ALA A 556 31.39 6.28 5.64
C ALA A 556 30.07 5.96 4.92
N LEU A 557 29.86 6.55 3.73
CA LEU A 557 28.69 6.34 2.90
C LEU A 557 28.60 4.88 2.42
N GLN A 558 29.73 4.28 2.03
CA GLN A 558 29.80 2.87 1.64
C GLN A 558 29.35 1.94 2.79
N PHE A 559 29.75 2.20 4.04
CA PHE A 559 29.29 1.43 5.19
C PHE A 559 27.80 1.62 5.47
N GLY A 560 27.29 2.86 5.38
CA GLY A 560 25.85 3.13 5.52
C GLY A 560 25.00 2.42 4.44
N ILE A 561 25.44 2.47 3.17
CA ILE A 561 24.78 1.77 2.07
C ILE A 561 24.87 0.25 2.27
N SER A 562 26.00 -0.27 2.75
CA SER A 562 26.16 -1.70 3.01
C SER A 562 25.16 -2.21 4.05
N VAL A 563 24.92 -1.45 5.13
CA VAL A 563 23.87 -1.78 6.11
C VAL A 563 22.49 -1.82 5.46
N LEU A 564 22.18 -0.86 4.59
CA LEU A 564 20.90 -0.80 3.89
C LEU A 564 20.69 -1.98 2.93
N VAL A 565 21.74 -2.35 2.18
CA VAL A 565 21.71 -3.43 1.19
C VAL A 565 21.64 -4.80 1.87
N VAL A 566 22.41 -5.01 2.93
CA VAL A 566 22.42 -6.28 3.69
C VAL A 566 21.11 -6.49 4.45
N ALA A 567 20.50 -5.42 4.96
CA ALA A 567 19.23 -5.49 5.66
C ALA A 567 18.00 -5.49 4.72
N CYS A 568 18.20 -5.42 3.41
CA CYS A 568 17.12 -5.50 2.43
C CYS A 568 16.63 -6.97 2.36
N PRO A 569 15.39 -7.29 2.77
CA PRO A 569 14.90 -8.67 2.89
C PRO A 569 14.51 -9.28 1.54
N CYS A 570 15.13 -8.85 0.44
CA CYS A 570 14.80 -9.27 -0.92
C CYS A 570 15.48 -10.58 -1.35
N ALA A 571 15.85 -11.44 -0.40
CA ALA A 571 16.34 -12.80 -0.66
C ALA A 571 15.48 -13.83 0.10
#